data_AF-A0A409WE26-F1
#
_entry.id   AF-A0A409WE26-F1
#
_cell.length_a   1.000
_cell.length_b   1.000
_cell.length_c   1.000
_cell.angle_alpha   90.00
_cell.angle_beta   90.00
_cell.angle_gamma   90.00
#
_symmetry.space_group_name_H-M   'P 1'
#
loop_
_entity.id
_entity.type
_entity.pdbx_description
1 polymer ?
#
loop_
_entity_poly.entity_id
_entity_poly.type
_entity_poly.pdbx_seq_one_letter_code
_entity_poly.pdbx_strand_id
1 'polypeptide(L)'
;MPSYHSSSSTNKYVVGVPLHSKSLSVPLPGDLITFQFEQSCVFVKPAESYQEAVGIARKEFDELVHVPPDRLAFTLEDNSAGKRLIRISESAWTSVTAKLPRGAIINIIIRPDLDTRTPPPQYLDIPDQFFPQDSKKSRSGLGKEIERTPSRGSNYSTKSNSRRPFPWIGVGK
;
A
#
# COMPACT_ATOMS: atom_id res chain seq x y z
N MET A 1 65.31 52.80 9.11
CA MET A 1 65.85 51.48 9.53
C MET A 1 64.70 50.59 9.99
N PRO A 2 64.81 49.26 9.79
CA PRO A 2 63.69 48.37 9.44
C PRO A 2 62.98 47.71 10.64
N SER A 3 61.73 47.27 10.39
CA SER A 3 61.00 46.06 10.84
C SER A 3 60.99 45.70 12.35
N TYR A 4 59.92 45.18 12.95
CA TYR A 4 59.35 43.85 12.71
C TYR A 4 57.87 43.78 13.08
N HIS A 5 57.10 43.11 12.21
CA HIS A 5 55.78 42.58 12.48
C HIS A 5 55.90 41.35 13.37
N SER A 6 55.06 41.26 14.42
CA SER A 6 54.87 40.03 15.17
C SER A 6 53.39 39.65 15.11
N SER A 7 53.06 38.82 14.11
CA SER A 7 51.73 38.24 13.94
C SER A 7 51.63 36.98 14.79
N SER A 8 51.06 37.09 15.99
CA SER A 8 50.67 35.92 16.79
C SER A 8 49.34 35.39 16.28
N SER A 9 49.40 34.48 15.30
CA SER A 9 48.28 33.67 14.85
C SER A 9 47.90 32.68 15.96
N THR A 10 46.83 32.95 16.69
CA THR A 10 46.20 31.98 17.59
C THR A 10 45.07 31.29 16.83
N ASN A 11 45.39 30.10 16.30
CA ASN A 11 44.40 29.18 15.75
C ASN A 11 43.44 28.74 16.86
N LYS A 12 42.25 29.32 16.91
CA LYS A 12 41.12 28.81 17.67
C LYS A 12 40.51 27.65 16.89
N TYR A 13 40.90 26.43 17.21
CA TYR A 13 40.19 25.24 16.77
C TYR A 13 38.87 25.16 17.55
N VAL A 14 37.78 25.65 16.96
CA VAL A 14 36.43 25.31 17.40
C VAL A 14 36.14 23.91 16.86
N VAL A 15 36.41 22.89 17.67
CA VAL A 15 35.93 21.52 17.40
C VAL A 15 34.43 21.53 17.66
N GLY A 16 33.67 22.05 16.69
CA GLY A 16 32.22 21.91 16.67
C GLY A 16 31.90 20.45 16.39
N VAL A 17 31.59 19.69 17.43
CA VAL A 17 30.92 18.40 17.27
C VAL A 17 29.50 18.74 16.79
N PRO A 18 29.06 18.35 15.59
CA PRO A 18 27.65 18.42 15.25
C PRO A 18 26.96 17.34 16.08
N LEU A 19 26.58 17.69 17.30
CA LEU A 19 25.53 16.98 18.01
C LEU A 19 24.27 17.16 17.17
N HIS A 20 24.04 16.20 16.28
CA HIS A 20 22.72 15.91 15.77
C HIS A 20 21.90 15.47 16.99
N SER A 21 21.49 16.45 17.80
CA SER A 21 20.41 16.26 18.73
C SER A 21 19.21 15.92 17.86
N LYS A 22 18.97 14.62 17.68
CA LYS A 22 17.59 14.13 17.60
C LYS A 22 16.93 14.68 18.85
N SER A 23 16.35 15.87 18.70
CA SER A 23 15.50 16.48 19.70
C SER A 23 14.53 15.38 20.09
N LEU A 24 14.70 14.85 21.29
CA LEU A 24 13.67 14.05 21.93
C LEU A 24 12.59 15.04 22.32
N SER A 25 11.92 15.61 21.30
CA SER A 25 10.76 16.43 21.48
C SER A 25 9.77 15.54 22.21
N VAL A 26 9.50 15.89 23.47
CA VAL A 26 8.41 15.29 24.23
C VAL A 26 7.21 15.33 23.28
N PRO A 27 6.65 14.16 22.91
CA PRO A 27 5.54 14.09 21.97
C PRO A 27 4.48 15.04 22.50
N LEU A 28 4.13 16.05 21.73
CA LEU A 28 3.05 16.93 22.14
C LEU A 28 1.81 16.02 22.26
N PRO A 29 0.91 16.26 23.23
CA PRO A 29 -0.30 15.47 23.39
C PRO A 29 -1.14 15.35 22.09
N GLY A 30 -0.86 16.21 21.10
CA GLY A 30 -1.39 16.25 19.74
C GLY A 30 -1.01 15.09 18.82
N ASP A 31 0.10 14.40 19.09
CA ASP A 31 0.73 13.51 18.12
C ASP A 31 0.43 12.03 18.40
N LEU A 32 -0.67 11.71 19.09
CA LEU A 32 -1.06 10.33 19.38
C LEU A 32 -2.14 9.85 18.41
N ILE A 33 -1.97 8.62 17.94
CA ILE A 33 -2.96 7.86 17.19
C ILE A 33 -3.41 6.67 18.03
N THR A 34 -4.58 6.13 17.70
CA THR A 34 -5.13 4.96 18.38
C THR A 34 -5.05 3.77 17.46
N PHE A 35 -4.44 2.69 17.91
CA PHE A 35 -4.59 1.39 17.26
C PHE A 35 -5.78 0.68 17.87
N GLN A 36 -6.64 0.12 17.02
CA GLN A 36 -7.76 -0.70 17.43
C GLN A 36 -7.63 -2.09 16.82
N PHE A 37 -7.76 -3.11 17.65
CA PHE A 37 -7.90 -4.50 17.23
C PHE A 37 -9.05 -5.12 18.00
N GLU A 38 -10.05 -5.64 17.27
CA GLU A 38 -11.30 -6.14 17.83
C GLU A 38 -11.98 -5.15 18.82
N GLN A 39 -11.97 -5.47 20.11
CA GLN A 39 -12.56 -4.67 21.18
C GLN A 39 -11.52 -3.85 21.97
N SER A 40 -10.24 -3.96 21.62
CA SER A 40 -9.13 -3.35 22.33
C SER A 40 -8.56 -2.14 21.57
N CYS A 41 -8.29 -1.07 22.30
CA CYS A 41 -7.71 0.17 21.77
C CYS A 41 -6.48 0.58 22.58
N VAL A 42 -5.41 0.97 21.89
CA VAL A 42 -4.16 1.42 22.50
C VAL A 42 -3.72 2.74 21.88
N PHE A 43 -3.41 3.74 22.71
CA PHE A 43 -2.81 4.98 22.26
C PHE A 43 -1.33 4.79 22.02
N VAL A 44 -0.89 5.08 20.79
CA VAL A 44 0.49 4.91 20.37
C VAL A 44 0.97 6.18 19.66
N LYS A 45 2.28 6.34 19.64
CA LYS A 45 2.89 7.33 18.75
C LYS A 45 2.84 6.81 17.31
N PRO A 46 2.56 7.67 16.32
CA PRO A 46 2.73 7.35 14.92
C PRO A 46 4.14 6.83 14.67
N ALA A 47 4.21 5.61 14.16
CA ALA A 47 5.47 5.04 13.71
C ALA A 47 5.97 5.78 12.47
N GLU A 48 7.30 5.91 12.34
CA GLU A 48 7.93 6.51 11.16
C GLU A 48 7.82 5.57 9.95
N SER A 49 7.68 4.27 10.19
CA SER A 49 7.55 3.25 9.15
C SER A 49 6.38 2.31 9.41
N TYR A 50 5.88 1.69 8.34
CA TYR A 50 4.84 0.68 8.43
C TYR A 50 5.30 -0.55 9.22
N GLN A 51 6.54 -1.00 9.02
CA GLN A 51 7.10 -2.16 9.72
C GLN A 51 7.23 -1.91 11.22
N GLU A 52 7.61 -0.69 11.62
CA GLU A 52 7.61 -0.28 13.01
C GLU A 52 6.19 -0.27 13.59
N ALA A 53 5.19 0.21 12.83
CA ALA A 53 3.79 0.14 13.24
C ALA A 53 3.33 -1.30 13.48
N VAL A 54 3.71 -2.23 12.60
CA VAL A 54 3.45 -3.68 12.77
C VAL A 54 4.12 -4.20 14.04
N GLY A 55 5.38 -3.81 14.28
CA GLY A 55 6.11 -4.19 15.50
C GLY A 55 5.43 -3.69 16.78
N ILE A 56 4.99 -2.43 16.79
CA ILE A 56 4.24 -1.85 17.91
C ILE A 56 2.91 -2.59 18.09
N ALA A 57 2.14 -2.82 17.03
CA ALA A 57 0.89 -3.56 17.11
C ALA A 57 1.10 -4.97 17.71
N ARG A 58 2.11 -5.72 17.26
CA ARG A 58 2.40 -7.05 17.81
C ARG A 58 2.87 -7.03 19.25
N LYS A 59 3.49 -5.94 19.69
CA LYS A 59 3.98 -5.77 21.07
C LYS A 59 2.86 -5.40 22.03
N GLU A 60 1.93 -4.56 21.60
CA GLU A 60 0.85 -4.04 22.45
C GLU A 60 -0.41 -4.92 22.42
N PHE A 61 -0.57 -5.77 21.40
CA PHE A 61 -1.66 -6.74 21.30
C PHE A 61 -1.12 -8.17 21.29
N ASP A 62 -1.27 -8.89 22.41
CA ASP A 62 -0.79 -10.27 22.59
C ASP A 62 -1.32 -11.23 21.52
N GLU A 63 -2.56 -11.02 21.08
CA GLU A 63 -3.24 -11.81 20.05
C GLU A 63 -2.53 -11.75 18.69
N LEU A 64 -1.81 -10.65 18.42
CA LEU A 64 -1.09 -10.44 17.16
C LEU A 64 0.34 -11.00 17.18
N VAL A 65 0.84 -11.45 18.33
CA VAL A 65 2.22 -11.96 18.47
C VAL A 65 2.47 -13.15 17.56
N HIS A 66 1.48 -14.05 17.43
CA HIS A 66 1.57 -15.26 16.61
C HIS A 66 1.25 -15.03 15.13
N VAL A 67 0.73 -13.86 14.78
CA VAL A 67 0.34 -13.54 13.40
C VAL A 67 1.58 -13.08 12.62
N PRO A 68 1.83 -13.64 11.41
CA PRO A 68 2.90 -13.15 10.54
C PRO A 68 2.72 -11.67 10.20
N PRO A 69 3.80 -10.87 10.15
CA PRO A 69 3.71 -9.43 9.86
C PRO A 69 3.05 -9.16 8.50
N ASP A 70 3.29 -10.02 7.52
CA ASP A 70 2.68 -9.91 6.19
C ASP A 70 1.16 -10.09 6.19
N ARG A 71 0.58 -10.71 7.23
CA ARG A 71 -0.87 -10.89 7.33
C ARG A 71 -1.54 -9.71 8.03
N LEU A 72 -0.79 -8.85 8.71
CA LEU A 72 -1.36 -7.67 9.35
C LEU A 72 -1.56 -6.57 8.32
N ALA A 73 -2.72 -5.91 8.40
CA ALA A 73 -3.01 -4.75 7.60
C ALA A 73 -3.69 -3.67 8.45
N PHE A 74 -3.39 -2.42 8.14
CA PHE A 74 -3.99 -1.26 8.78
C PHE A 74 -5.06 -0.66 7.89
N THR A 75 -6.17 -0.27 8.50
CA THR A 75 -7.33 0.30 7.82
C THR A 75 -7.86 1.52 8.58
N LEU A 76 -8.52 2.41 7.85
CA LEU A 76 -9.24 3.56 8.38
C LEU A 76 -10.71 3.44 8.01
N GLU A 77 -11.59 3.84 8.93
CA GLU A 77 -12.99 4.03 8.60
C GLU A 77 -13.21 5.41 8.00
N ASP A 78 -13.75 5.44 6.79
CA ASP A 78 -14.27 6.65 6.18
C ASP A 78 -15.80 6.63 6.22
N ASN A 79 -16.35 7.65 6.89
CA ASN A 79 -17.80 7.84 7.03
C ASN A 79 -18.40 8.76 5.96
N SER A 80 -17.59 9.34 5.06
CA SER A 80 -18.03 10.34 4.10
C SER A 80 -19.05 9.82 3.07
N ALA A 81 -19.02 8.53 2.72
CA ALA A 81 -19.84 7.93 1.67
C ALA A 81 -20.46 6.57 2.07
N GLY A 82 -20.85 6.46 3.34
CA GLY A 82 -21.18 5.19 4.00
C GLY A 82 -19.92 4.50 4.52
N LYS A 83 -20.02 3.81 5.66
CA LYS A 83 -18.87 3.18 6.37
C LYS A 83 -18.03 2.34 5.42
N ARG A 84 -16.88 2.86 5.00
CA ARG A 84 -15.92 2.16 4.13
C ARG A 84 -14.62 1.99 4.87
N LEU A 85 -14.07 0.77 4.83
CA LEU A 85 -12.74 0.48 5.35
C LEU A 85 -11.71 0.70 4.24
N ILE A 86 -10.86 1.71 4.43
CA ILE A 86 -9.78 2.06 3.50
C ILE A 86 -8.48 1.45 4.04
N ARG A 87 -7.86 0.55 3.27
CA ARG A 87 -6.57 -0.05 3.64
C ARG A 87 -5.42 0.92 3.37
N ILE A 88 -4.55 1.09 4.36
CA ILE A 88 -3.32 1.86 4.24
C ILE A 88 -2.22 0.92 3.72
N SER A 89 -1.61 1.27 2.59
CA SER A 89 -0.42 0.58 2.09
C SER A 89 0.84 1.04 2.83
N GLU A 90 1.87 0.21 2.84
CA GLU A 90 3.19 0.54 3.41
C GLU A 90 3.75 1.86 2.85
N SER A 91 3.65 2.07 1.53
CA SER A 91 4.07 3.30 0.85
C SER A 91 3.27 4.54 1.22
N ALA A 92 2.02 4.39 1.64
CA ALA A 92 1.14 5.49 2.00
C ALA A 92 1.18 5.82 3.49
N TRP A 93 1.78 4.95 4.31
CA TRP A 93 1.76 5.03 5.77
C TRP A 93 2.10 6.43 6.29
N THR A 94 3.30 6.92 5.97
CA THR A 94 3.81 8.22 6.44
C THR A 94 2.95 9.39 5.99
N SER A 95 2.47 9.35 4.75
CA SER A 95 1.62 10.40 4.19
C SER A 95 0.23 10.42 4.82
N VAL A 96 -0.28 9.26 5.21
CA VAL A 96 -1.58 9.13 5.87
C VAL A 96 -1.46 9.54 7.33
N THR A 97 -0.53 8.96 8.09
CA THR A 97 -0.39 9.24 9.53
C THR A 97 -0.05 10.70 9.82
N ALA A 98 0.71 11.37 8.96
CA ALA A 98 1.00 12.79 9.10
C ALA A 98 -0.23 13.71 8.89
N LYS A 99 -1.26 13.22 8.18
CA LYS A 99 -2.49 13.97 7.88
C LYS A 99 -3.68 13.54 8.73
N LEU A 100 -3.53 12.49 9.51
CA LEU A 100 -4.61 11.99 10.35
C LEU A 100 -4.95 13.03 11.42
N PRO A 101 -6.24 13.26 11.69
CA PRO A 101 -6.64 14.09 12.81
C PRO A 101 -6.14 13.46 14.12
N ARG A 102 -5.91 14.29 15.11
CA ARG A 102 -5.53 13.84 16.45
C ARG A 102 -6.54 12.82 16.99
N GLY A 103 -6.04 11.71 17.53
CA GLY A 103 -6.89 10.65 18.05
C GLY A 103 -7.62 9.84 16.97
N ALA A 104 -7.18 9.93 15.71
CA ALA A 104 -7.64 9.03 14.67
C ALA A 104 -7.42 7.57 15.08
N ILE A 105 -8.41 6.74 14.75
CA ILE A 105 -8.42 5.32 15.04
C ILE A 105 -8.00 4.58 13.78
N ILE A 106 -6.90 3.82 13.89
CA ILE A 106 -6.43 2.91 12.85
C ILE A 106 -6.81 1.50 13.27
N ASN A 107 -7.65 0.86 12.47
CA ASN A 107 -8.11 -0.50 12.67
C ASN A 107 -7.08 -1.48 12.12
N ILE A 108 -6.67 -2.43 12.94
CA ILE A 108 -5.81 -3.54 12.56
C ILE A 108 -6.71 -4.70 12.12
N ILE A 109 -6.41 -5.29 10.95
CA ILE A 109 -7.11 -6.46 10.44
C ILE A 109 -6.11 -7.56 10.08
N ILE A 110 -6.52 -8.82 10.27
CA ILE A 110 -5.74 -9.99 9.87
C ILE A 110 -6.23 -10.43 8.48
N ARG A 111 -5.32 -10.41 7.50
CA ARG A 111 -5.59 -10.90 6.15
C ARG A 111 -5.72 -12.43 6.15
N PRO A 112 -6.64 -12.99 5.34
CA PRO A 112 -6.71 -14.42 5.12
C PRO A 112 -5.39 -14.92 4.52
N ASP A 113 -5.05 -16.16 4.82
CA ASP A 113 -3.86 -16.79 4.25
C ASP A 113 -4.08 -17.05 2.75
N LEU A 114 -3.09 -16.73 1.92
CA LEU A 114 -3.17 -17.00 0.48
C LEU A 114 -2.89 -18.47 0.19
N ASP A 115 -2.21 -19.18 1.09
CA ASP A 115 -1.89 -20.61 0.94
C ASP A 115 -3.03 -21.54 1.32
N THR A 116 -4.09 -21.03 1.95
CA THR A 116 -5.38 -21.73 1.95
C THR A 116 -6.04 -21.55 0.58
N ARG A 117 -5.43 -22.14 -0.45
CA ARG A 117 -6.11 -22.47 -1.70
C ARG A 117 -7.25 -23.40 -1.33
N THR A 118 -8.41 -22.84 -1.02
CA THR A 118 -9.65 -23.60 -1.11
C THR A 118 -9.65 -24.18 -2.52
N PRO A 119 -9.64 -25.52 -2.66
CA PRO A 119 -9.74 -26.10 -3.99
C PRO A 119 -11.00 -25.50 -4.63
N PRO A 120 -10.97 -25.19 -5.93
CA PRO A 120 -12.16 -24.73 -6.61
C PRO A 120 -13.30 -25.71 -6.29
N PRO A 121 -14.53 -25.20 -6.04
CA PRO A 121 -15.64 -26.06 -5.69
C PRO A 121 -15.71 -27.20 -6.68
N GLN A 122 -15.61 -28.43 -6.18
CA GLN A 122 -15.74 -29.61 -7.01
C GLN A 122 -17.21 -29.69 -7.43
N TYR A 123 -17.48 -29.29 -8.67
CA TYR A 123 -18.80 -29.44 -9.24
C TYR A 123 -19.13 -30.93 -9.26
N LEU A 124 -20.32 -31.26 -8.77
CA LEU A 124 -20.87 -32.60 -8.94
C LEU A 124 -20.98 -32.83 -10.45
N ASP A 125 -20.29 -33.84 -10.97
CA ASP A 125 -20.49 -34.27 -12.35
C ASP A 125 -21.94 -34.72 -12.49
N ILE A 126 -22.77 -33.87 -13.09
CA ILE A 126 -24.17 -34.21 -13.36
C ILE A 126 -24.12 -35.21 -14.52
N PRO A 127 -24.63 -36.44 -14.36
CA PRO A 127 -24.70 -37.38 -15.47
C PRO A 127 -25.45 -36.73 -16.64
N ASP A 128 -24.92 -36.84 -17.86
CA ASP A 128 -25.50 -36.32 -19.12
C ASP A 128 -26.90 -36.89 -19.46
N GLN A 129 -27.54 -37.61 -18.55
CA GLN A 129 -28.82 -38.30 -18.74
C GLN A 129 -30.02 -37.36 -18.90
N PHE A 130 -29.83 -36.04 -18.81
CA PHE A 130 -30.90 -35.05 -19.01
C PHE A 130 -30.91 -34.39 -20.40
N PHE A 131 -29.97 -34.73 -21.29
CA PHE A 131 -30.04 -34.26 -22.67
C PHE A 131 -30.83 -35.29 -23.51
N PRO A 132 -32.04 -34.96 -24.01
CA PRO A 132 -32.74 -35.83 -24.95
C PRO A 132 -31.85 -36.04 -26.17
N GLN A 133 -31.46 -37.30 -26.35
CA GLN A 133 -30.59 -37.76 -27.42
C GLN A 133 -31.41 -37.83 -28.71
N ASP A 134 -31.69 -36.67 -29.31
CA ASP A 134 -32.16 -36.62 -30.69
C ASP A 134 -31.00 -37.00 -31.61
N SER A 135 -30.94 -38.30 -31.85
CA SER A 135 -30.18 -38.93 -32.91
C SER A 135 -30.34 -38.18 -34.24
N LYS A 136 -29.23 -37.81 -34.88
CA LYS A 136 -29.05 -37.96 -36.33
C LYS A 136 -27.58 -37.84 -36.74
N LYS A 137 -27.10 -38.95 -37.31
CA LYS A 137 -25.90 -39.09 -38.14
C LYS A 137 -25.72 -37.92 -39.12
N SER A 138 -24.50 -37.44 -39.25
CA SER A 138 -23.89 -37.16 -40.55
C SER A 138 -22.39 -37.42 -40.49
N ARG A 139 -21.95 -38.41 -41.27
CA ARG A 139 -20.56 -38.75 -41.57
C ARG A 139 -20.03 -37.81 -42.66
N SER A 140 -18.71 -37.86 -42.85
CA SER A 140 -17.87 -37.21 -43.86
C SER A 140 -17.41 -35.81 -43.45
N GLY A 141 -16.15 -35.44 -43.57
CA GLY A 141 -15.00 -36.09 -44.18
C GLY A 141 -13.92 -35.02 -44.42
N LEU A 142 -12.67 -35.47 -44.43
CA LEU A 142 -11.52 -34.81 -45.06
C LEU A 142 -11.21 -33.34 -44.72
N GLY A 143 -10.16 -33.18 -43.93
CA GLY A 143 -8.96 -32.42 -44.28
C GLY A 143 -9.11 -31.07 -44.94
N LYS A 144 -8.66 -30.02 -44.24
CA LYS A 144 -7.77 -29.00 -44.81
C LYS A 144 -6.94 -28.37 -43.69
N GLU A 145 -5.70 -28.84 -43.66
CA GLU A 145 -4.49 -28.12 -43.31
C GLU A 145 -4.64 -26.61 -43.49
N ILE A 146 -4.63 -25.86 -42.39
CA ILE A 146 -4.47 -24.41 -42.41
C ILE A 146 -2.97 -24.16 -42.25
N GLU A 147 -2.34 -23.87 -43.38
CA GLU A 147 -0.97 -23.41 -43.48
C GLU A 147 -0.72 -22.24 -42.52
N ARG A 148 0.37 -22.38 -41.75
CA ARG A 148 1.00 -21.30 -41.01
C ARG A 148 1.64 -20.36 -42.03
N THR A 149 1.04 -19.19 -42.25
CA THR A 149 1.71 -18.07 -42.91
C THR A 149 2.48 -17.23 -41.88
N PRO A 150 3.80 -17.01 -42.04
CA PRO A 150 4.53 -16.07 -41.21
C PRO A 150 4.46 -14.67 -41.83
N SER A 151 3.62 -13.81 -41.26
CA SER A 151 3.56 -12.39 -41.66
C SER A 151 4.68 -11.60 -40.98
N ARG A 152 5.78 -11.53 -41.71
CA ARG A 152 6.90 -10.61 -41.58
C ARG A 152 6.42 -9.15 -41.68
N GLY A 153 6.63 -8.40 -40.60
CA GLY A 153 6.94 -6.96 -40.59
C GLY A 153 5.82 -5.96 -40.87
N SER A 154 5.61 -5.03 -39.93
CA SER A 154 5.45 -3.63 -40.30
C SER A 154 5.73 -2.73 -39.09
N ASN A 155 6.77 -1.92 -39.21
CA ASN A 155 7.02 -0.75 -38.39
C ASN A 155 5.97 0.31 -38.73
N TYR A 156 5.28 0.86 -37.73
CA TYR A 156 4.74 2.21 -37.82
C TYR A 156 5.10 3.00 -36.55
N SER A 157 6.08 3.87 -36.74
CA SER A 157 6.22 5.12 -36.03
C SER A 157 5.00 6.00 -36.33
N THR A 158 4.40 6.65 -35.33
CA THR A 158 4.39 8.12 -35.21
C THR A 158 3.31 8.64 -34.24
N LYS A 159 3.79 9.48 -33.32
CA LYS A 159 3.27 10.81 -32.94
C LYS A 159 1.85 10.98 -32.39
N SER A 160 1.85 11.64 -31.22
CA SER A 160 0.97 12.78 -30.82
C SER A 160 -0.52 12.44 -30.60
N ASN A 161 -1.24 13.06 -29.67
CA ASN A 161 -1.30 14.48 -29.42
C ASN A 161 -2.15 14.79 -28.16
N SER A 162 -1.89 15.95 -27.56
CA SER A 162 -2.85 16.83 -26.86
C SER A 162 -3.72 16.26 -25.73
N ARG A 163 -3.39 16.55 -24.46
CA ARG A 163 -3.90 17.74 -23.73
C ARG A 163 -5.38 18.06 -24.01
N ARG A 164 -6.24 17.85 -23.01
CA ARG A 164 -7.39 18.71 -22.72
C ARG A 164 -7.55 18.86 -21.20
N PRO A 165 -7.43 20.08 -20.64
CA PRO A 165 -7.97 20.41 -19.34
C PRO A 165 -9.43 20.85 -19.49
N PHE A 166 -10.32 20.34 -18.64
CA PHE A 166 -11.65 20.90 -18.44
C PHE A 166 -11.65 21.70 -17.12
N PRO A 167 -11.86 23.02 -17.13
CA PRO A 167 -12.34 23.73 -15.97
C PRO A 167 -13.87 23.78 -16.00
N TRP A 168 -14.52 23.29 -14.94
CA TRP A 168 -15.92 23.58 -14.67
C TRP A 168 -15.99 24.68 -13.60
N ILE A 169 -16.43 25.85 -14.04
CA ILE A 169 -16.85 26.98 -13.23
C ILE A 169 -18.37 26.83 -13.07
N GLY A 170 -18.86 26.87 -11.82
CA GLY A 170 -20.28 26.85 -11.52
C GLY A 170 -20.56 27.59 -10.21
N VAL A 171 -20.75 28.89 -10.33
CA VAL A 171 -21.23 29.82 -9.29
C VAL A 171 -22.77 29.86 -9.34
N GLY A 172 -23.42 29.80 -8.19
CA GLY A 172 -24.83 30.17 -7.99
C GLY A 172 -25.09 30.24 -6.47
N LYS A 173 -25.05 31.44 -5.90
CA LYS A 173 -26.18 32.33 -5.56
C LYS A 173 -26.97 31.83 -4.35
#